data_AF-A0A9E4DTJ6-F1
#
_entry.id   AF-A0A9E4DTJ6-F1
#
_cell.length_a   1.000
_cell.length_b   1.000
_cell.length_c   1.000
_cell.angle_alpha   90.00
_cell.angle_beta   90.00
_cell.angle_gamma   90.00
#
_symmetry.space_group_name_H-M   'P 1'
#
loop_
_entity.id
_entity.type
_entity.pdbx_description
1 polymer ?
#
loop_
_entity_poly.entity_id
_entity_poly.type
_entity_poly.pdbx_seq_one_letter_code
_entity_poly.pdbx_strand_id
1 'polypeptide(L)'
;MSKKSEKQFEVIIEKLDQLLEENKQLKTTIAQKDDELSLQKEQIEFLTQKLYGPKKETLKNNPNQGNLFDDNFFSKPEQTGGQSNNDEIIVTKVVRRKKRKGLKDQKLSFLPTVDHIHEIESCSCPTCEETMKEVSTQLIRQEVKFIPAKVENH
;
A
#
# COMPACT_ATOMS: atom_id res chain seq x y z
N MET A 1 67.20 26.92 5.75
CA MET A 1 65.88 26.85 6.41
C MET A 1 66.11 26.53 7.88
N SER A 2 65.19 26.89 8.79
CA SER A 2 65.37 26.59 10.23
C SER A 2 65.11 25.10 10.47
N LYS A 3 65.93 24.41 11.26
CA LYS A 3 65.73 22.97 11.60
C LYS A 3 64.34 22.70 12.20
N LYS A 4 63.69 23.74 12.75
CA LYS A 4 62.33 23.68 13.28
C LYS A 4 61.26 23.64 12.18
N SER A 5 61.48 24.34 11.06
CA SER A 5 60.55 24.31 9.92
C SER A 5 60.63 22.99 9.16
N GLU A 6 61.82 22.40 9.02
CA GLU A 6 62.00 21.08 8.36
C GLU A 6 61.23 19.97 9.09
N LYS A 7 61.34 19.92 10.43
CA LYS A 7 60.57 18.99 11.27
C LYS A 7 59.05 19.21 11.18
N GLN A 8 58.62 20.46 11.02
CA GLN A 8 57.19 20.76 10.82
C GLN A 8 56.71 20.25 9.46
N PHE A 9 57.52 20.34 8.41
CA PHE A 9 57.17 19.80 7.10
C PHE A 9 57.08 18.27 7.10
N GLU A 10 57.99 17.56 7.76
CA GLU A 10 57.91 16.09 7.91
C GLU A 10 56.60 15.66 8.57
N VAL A 11 56.22 16.29 9.69
CA VAL A 11 54.96 15.98 10.39
C VAL A 11 53.73 16.27 9.52
N ILE A 12 53.78 17.31 8.68
CA ILE A 12 52.69 17.63 7.76
C ILE A 12 52.57 16.57 6.66
N ILE A 13 53.70 16.07 6.13
CA ILE A 13 53.71 15.02 5.10
C ILE A 13 53.15 13.72 5.68
N GLU A 14 53.59 13.32 6.87
CA GLU A 14 53.06 12.12 7.56
C GLU A 14 51.53 12.21 7.76
N LYS A 15 51.05 13.40 8.15
CA LYS A 15 49.61 13.62 8.32
C LYS A 15 48.84 13.60 7.00
N LEU A 16 49.45 14.10 5.92
CA LEU A 16 48.86 14.01 4.58
C LEU A 16 48.76 12.56 4.11
N ASP A 17 49.79 11.75 4.33
CA ASP A 17 49.77 10.32 3.98
C ASP A 17 48.70 9.56 4.76
N GLN A 18 48.57 9.83 6.07
CA GLN A 18 47.49 9.28 6.90
C GLN A 18 46.10 9.64 6.35
N LEU A 19 45.87 10.91 6.04
CA LEU A 19 44.59 11.36 5.48
C LEU A 19 44.30 10.76 4.10
N LEU A 20 45.34 10.49 3.31
CA LEU A 20 45.22 9.87 1.99
C LEU A 20 44.83 8.39 2.13
N GLU A 21 45.43 7.69 3.10
CA GLU A 21 45.10 6.31 3.43
C GLU A 21 43.67 6.18 3.97
N GLU A 22 43.28 7.05 4.91
CA GLU A 22 41.90 7.13 5.42
C GLU A 22 40.89 7.39 4.29
N ASN A 23 41.20 8.31 3.36
CA ASN A 23 40.33 8.58 2.23
C ASN A 23 40.15 7.36 1.31
N LYS A 24 41.21 6.56 1.10
CA LYS A 24 41.10 5.32 0.33
C LYS A 24 40.18 4.33 1.04
N GLN A 25 40.35 4.14 2.34
CA GLN A 25 39.52 3.24 3.14
C GLN A 25 38.05 3.68 3.17
N LEU A 26 37.80 4.99 3.31
CA LEU A 26 36.45 5.54 3.24
C LEU A 26 35.82 5.31 1.87
N LYS A 27 36.57 5.47 0.77
CA LYS A 27 36.05 5.18 -0.57
C LYS A 27 35.70 3.70 -0.76
N THR A 28 36.53 2.79 -0.26
CA THR A 28 36.23 1.35 -0.37
C THR A 28 35.02 0.95 0.46
N THR A 29 34.87 1.52 1.66
CA THR A 29 33.69 1.24 2.50
C THR A 29 32.42 1.82 1.91
N ILE A 30 32.46 3.02 1.32
CA ILE A 30 31.32 3.61 0.61
C ILE A 30 30.89 2.72 -0.56
N ALA A 31 31.85 2.26 -1.39
CA ALA A 31 31.52 1.37 -2.50
C ALA A 31 30.83 0.07 -2.03
N GLN A 32 31.36 -0.56 -0.98
CA GLN A 32 30.74 -1.75 -0.38
C GLN A 32 29.32 -1.48 0.13
N LYS A 33 29.10 -0.31 0.75
CA LYS A 33 27.78 0.08 1.27
C LYS A 33 26.79 0.37 0.16
N ASP A 34 27.24 0.96 -0.94
CA ASP A 34 26.39 1.22 -2.11
C ASP A 34 25.96 -0.09 -2.78
N ASP A 35 26.86 -1.08 -2.88
CA ASP A 35 26.55 -2.42 -3.39
C ASP A 35 25.55 -3.17 -2.47
N GLU A 36 25.73 -3.08 -1.15
CA GLU A 36 24.77 -3.64 -0.18
C GLU A 36 23.39 -2.99 -0.31
N LEU A 37 23.33 -1.67 -0.49
CA LEU A 37 22.09 -0.93 -0.64
C LEU A 37 21.37 -1.24 -1.95
N SER A 38 22.09 -1.45 -3.06
CA SER A 38 21.47 -1.83 -4.34
C SER A 38 20.82 -3.22 -4.22
N LEU A 39 21.55 -4.19 -3.66
CA LEU A 39 21.05 -5.55 -3.45
C LEU A 39 19.81 -5.56 -2.54
N GLN A 40 19.82 -4.80 -1.44
CA GLN A 40 18.67 -4.72 -0.54
C GLN A 40 17.44 -4.11 -1.23
N LYS A 41 17.62 -3.08 -2.07
CA LYS A 41 16.52 -2.49 -2.83
C LYS A 41 15.90 -3.49 -3.80
N GLU A 42 16.73 -4.25 -4.52
CA GLU A 42 16.26 -5.31 -5.43
C GLU A 42 15.47 -6.39 -4.67
N GLN A 43 15.97 -6.83 -3.50
CA GLN A 43 15.27 -7.80 -2.66
C GLN A 43 13.91 -7.28 -2.18
N ILE A 44 13.84 -6.01 -1.75
CA ILE A 44 12.59 -5.37 -1.34
C ILE A 44 11.61 -5.31 -2.51
N GLU A 45 12.07 -4.89 -3.69
CA GLU A 45 11.23 -4.81 -4.88
C GLU A 45 10.67 -6.20 -5.27
N PHE A 46 11.52 -7.21 -5.30
CA PHE A 46 11.13 -8.60 -5.56
C PHE A 46 10.07 -9.11 -4.58
N LEU A 47 10.28 -8.92 -3.27
CA LEU A 47 9.33 -9.35 -2.25
C LEU A 47 8.02 -8.57 -2.33
N THR A 48 8.09 -7.27 -2.61
CA THR A 48 6.92 -6.41 -2.81
C THR A 48 6.10 -6.88 -4.00
N GLN A 49 6.74 -7.18 -5.14
CA GLN A 49 6.08 -7.74 -6.32
C GLN A 49 5.50 -9.14 -6.03
N LYS A 50 6.15 -9.97 -5.22
CA LYS A 50 5.63 -11.29 -4.85
C LYS A 50 4.38 -11.21 -3.97
N LEU A 51 4.33 -10.24 -3.04
CA LEU A 51 3.22 -10.06 -2.13
C LEU A 51 2.03 -9.36 -2.80
N TYR A 52 2.30 -8.24 -3.48
CA TYR A 52 1.30 -7.29 -3.96
C TYR A 52 1.22 -7.18 -5.48
N GLY A 53 2.13 -7.82 -6.21
CA GLY A 53 2.09 -7.83 -7.66
C GLY A 53 0.92 -8.64 -8.21
N PRO A 54 0.56 -8.42 -9.48
CA PRO A 54 -0.50 -9.17 -10.14
C PRO A 54 -0.15 -10.66 -10.15
N LYS A 55 -0.94 -11.46 -9.44
CA LYS A 55 -0.81 -12.92 -9.46
C LYS A 55 -1.67 -13.46 -10.60
N LYS A 56 -1.09 -14.30 -11.44
CA LYS A 56 -1.91 -15.18 -12.29
C LYS A 56 -2.63 -16.15 -11.35
N GLU A 57 -3.92 -16.39 -11.57
CA GLU A 57 -4.73 -17.36 -10.81
C GLU A 57 -4.33 -18.83 -11.09
N THR A 58 -3.17 -19.06 -11.71
CA THR A 58 -2.59 -20.40 -11.84
C THR A 58 -2.17 -20.88 -10.46
N LEU A 59 -3.10 -21.52 -9.75
CA LEU A 59 -2.84 -22.25 -8.52
C LEU A 59 -1.81 -23.34 -8.83
N LYS A 60 -0.62 -23.26 -8.23
CA LYS A 60 0.29 -24.40 -8.20
C LYS A 60 -0.42 -25.52 -7.43
N ASN A 61 -0.53 -26.70 -8.04
CA ASN A 61 -1.22 -27.90 -7.56
C ASN A 61 -1.27 -27.97 -6.02
N ASN A 62 -2.40 -27.54 -5.47
CA ASN A 62 -2.69 -27.69 -4.05
C ASN A 62 -3.28 -29.10 -3.88
N PRO A 63 -2.66 -30.00 -3.11
CA PRO A 63 -3.16 -31.38 -2.96
C PRO A 63 -4.56 -31.45 -2.32
N ASN A 64 -5.01 -30.36 -1.69
CA ASN A 64 -6.34 -30.25 -1.09
C ASN A 64 -7.38 -29.51 -1.96
N GLN A 65 -7.02 -29.11 -3.19
CA GLN A 65 -7.95 -28.56 -4.18
C GLN A 65 -7.86 -29.39 -5.46
N GLY A 66 -8.96 -30.05 -5.82
CA GLY A 66 -9.06 -30.72 -7.12
C GLY A 66 -9.01 -29.69 -8.25
N ASN A 67 -8.17 -29.91 -9.26
CA ASN A 67 -8.11 -29.05 -10.43
C ASN A 67 -9.26 -29.44 -11.38
N LEU A 68 -10.21 -28.52 -11.60
CA LEU A 68 -11.42 -28.78 -12.40
C LEU A 68 -11.12 -28.98 -13.89
N PHE A 69 -9.91 -28.63 -14.34
CA PHE A 69 -9.47 -28.67 -15.74
C PHE A 69 -8.30 -29.65 -15.98
N ASP A 70 -8.11 -30.66 -15.12
CA ASP A 70 -7.10 -31.72 -15.34
C ASP A 70 -7.43 -32.62 -16.54
N ASP A 71 -8.65 -32.53 -17.07
CA ASP A 71 -9.00 -33.19 -18.31
C ASP A 71 -8.26 -32.55 -19.47
N ASN A 72 -7.31 -33.31 -20.03
CA ASN A 72 -6.51 -32.97 -21.21
C ASN A 72 -7.32 -32.61 -22.48
N PHE A 73 -8.65 -32.55 -22.36
CA PHE A 73 -9.58 -32.18 -23.41
C PHE A 73 -9.36 -30.74 -23.91
N PHE A 74 -8.84 -29.85 -23.06
CA PHE A 74 -8.51 -28.47 -23.42
C PHE A 74 -7.01 -28.23 -23.69
N SER A 75 -6.17 -29.26 -23.60
CA SER A 75 -4.71 -29.13 -23.80
C SER A 75 -4.34 -28.84 -25.25
N LYS A 76 -5.22 -29.14 -26.20
CA LYS A 76 -5.08 -28.76 -27.60
C LYS A 76 -6.02 -27.60 -27.87
N PRO A 77 -5.51 -26.38 -28.13
CA PRO A 77 -6.38 -25.30 -28.58
C PRO A 77 -7.03 -25.73 -29.91
N GLU A 78 -8.35 -25.60 -30.02
CA GLU A 78 -9.00 -25.67 -31.32
C GLU A 78 -8.36 -24.60 -32.22
N GLN A 79 -7.90 -25.01 -33.39
CA GLN A 79 -7.24 -24.14 -34.36
C GLN A 79 -8.29 -23.25 -35.06
N THR A 80 -8.91 -22.37 -34.29
CA THR A 80 -9.69 -21.27 -34.83
C THR A 80 -8.69 -20.17 -35.16
N GLY A 81 -8.50 -19.90 -36.45
CA GLY A 81 -7.49 -18.97 -36.95
C GLY A 81 -7.54 -17.63 -36.21
N GLY A 82 -6.45 -17.31 -35.51
CA GLY A 82 -6.32 -16.11 -34.69
C GLY A 82 -5.67 -16.35 -33.33
N GLN A 83 -4.67 -17.22 -33.22
CA GLN A 83 -3.83 -17.25 -32.03
C GLN A 83 -2.96 -15.99 -32.04
N SER A 84 -3.32 -14.99 -31.24
CA SER A 84 -2.42 -13.88 -30.92
C SER A 84 -1.27 -14.43 -30.09
N ASN A 85 -0.19 -14.85 -30.74
CA ASN A 85 1.08 -15.22 -30.11
C ASN A 85 1.81 -13.98 -29.58
N ASN A 86 1.13 -13.18 -28.75
CA ASN A 86 1.76 -12.10 -28.05
C ASN A 86 1.44 -12.26 -26.57
N ASP A 87 2.50 -12.39 -25.76
CA ASP A 87 2.54 -11.91 -24.39
C ASP A 87 2.37 -10.38 -24.38
N GLU A 88 1.29 -9.90 -24.98
CA GLU A 88 0.86 -8.52 -24.87
C GLU A 88 0.50 -8.34 -23.40
N ILE A 89 1.37 -7.63 -22.69
CA ILE A 89 1.08 -7.08 -21.38
C ILE A 89 -0.15 -6.19 -21.59
N ILE A 90 -1.34 -6.74 -21.36
CA ILE A 90 -2.57 -5.97 -21.38
C ILE A 90 -2.47 -5.06 -20.16
N VAL A 91 -1.90 -3.88 -20.35
CA VAL A 91 -1.99 -2.78 -19.40
C VAL A 91 -3.45 -2.38 -19.42
N THR A 92 -4.25 -3.09 -18.62
CA THR A 92 -5.65 -2.75 -18.38
C THR A 92 -5.64 -1.39 -17.69
N LYS A 93 -5.76 -0.33 -18.50
CA LYS A 93 -6.04 1.01 -17.98
C LYS A 93 -7.38 0.92 -17.30
N VAL A 94 -7.37 0.74 -15.97
CA VAL A 94 -8.59 0.72 -15.17
C VAL A 94 -9.18 2.12 -15.21
N VAL A 95 -10.09 2.35 -16.17
CA VAL A 95 -10.86 3.59 -16.23
C VAL A 95 -11.85 3.57 -15.09
N ARG A 96 -11.46 4.15 -13.95
CA ARG A 96 -12.37 4.37 -12.82
C ARG A 96 -13.43 5.36 -13.26
N ARG A 97 -14.66 4.88 -13.49
CA ARG A 97 -15.81 5.76 -13.75
C ARG A 97 -15.98 6.71 -12.58
N LYS A 98 -16.00 8.02 -12.85
CA LYS A 98 -16.31 9.03 -11.83
C LYS A 98 -17.74 8.78 -11.34
N LYS A 99 -17.91 8.60 -10.02
CA LYS A 99 -19.25 8.52 -9.42
C LYS A 99 -19.95 9.87 -9.60
N ARG A 100 -21.19 9.86 -10.11
CA ARG A 100 -22.02 11.08 -10.19
C ARG A 100 -22.33 11.57 -8.77
N LYS A 101 -21.96 12.81 -8.46
CA LYS A 101 -22.30 13.45 -7.17
C LYS A 101 -23.83 13.58 -7.06
N GLY A 102 -24.40 13.36 -5.87
CA GLY A 102 -25.83 13.51 -5.59
C GLY A 102 -26.75 12.35 -6.02
N LEU A 103 -26.25 11.33 -6.74
CA LEU A 103 -27.08 10.19 -7.14
C LEU A 103 -27.58 9.38 -5.92
N LYS A 104 -26.76 9.27 -4.88
CA LYS A 104 -27.13 8.57 -3.63
C LYS A 104 -28.29 9.30 -2.96
N ASP A 105 -28.21 10.62 -2.83
CA ASP A 105 -29.21 11.42 -2.13
C ASP A 105 -30.55 11.39 -2.87
N GLN A 106 -30.52 11.49 -4.21
CA GLN A 106 -31.71 11.31 -5.05
C GLN A 106 -32.38 9.94 -4.81
N LYS A 107 -31.58 8.87 -4.72
CA LYS A 107 -32.05 7.51 -4.46
C LYS A 107 -32.52 7.25 -3.03
N LEU A 108 -32.23 8.14 -2.08
CA LEU A 108 -32.64 7.96 -0.68
C LEU A 108 -33.74 8.94 -0.26
N SER A 109 -33.99 9.99 -1.05
CA SER A 109 -34.97 11.04 -0.77
C SER A 109 -36.41 10.54 -0.52
N PHE A 110 -36.78 9.39 -1.07
CA PHE A 110 -38.11 8.80 -0.93
C PHE A 110 -38.24 7.83 0.26
N LEU A 111 -37.14 7.51 0.95
CA LEU A 111 -37.17 6.64 2.11
C LEU A 111 -37.42 7.46 3.39
N PRO A 112 -38.18 6.92 4.36
CA PRO A 112 -38.33 7.56 5.65
C PRO A 112 -36.97 7.66 6.34
N THR A 113 -36.65 8.86 6.82
CA THR A 113 -35.41 9.12 7.57
C THR A 113 -35.75 9.16 9.06
N VAL A 114 -34.97 8.44 9.88
CA VAL A 114 -35.10 8.42 11.33
C VAL A 114 -33.75 8.85 11.91
N ASP A 115 -33.77 9.95 12.67
CA ASP A 115 -32.57 10.47 13.31
C ASP A 115 -32.29 9.66 14.58
N HIS A 116 -31.04 9.20 14.72
CA HIS A 116 -30.57 8.52 15.92
C HIS A 116 -29.49 9.37 16.57
N ILE A 117 -29.82 10.00 17.69
CA ILE A 117 -28.87 10.78 18.48
C ILE A 117 -28.05 9.80 19.32
N HIS A 118 -26.73 9.97 19.33
CA HIS A 118 -25.83 9.19 20.17
C HIS A 118 -25.44 10.05 21.37
N GLU A 119 -25.96 9.70 22.53
CA GLU A 119 -25.63 10.38 23.79
C GLU A 119 -24.24 9.97 24.29
N ILE A 120 -23.57 10.90 24.98
CA ILE A 120 -22.24 10.67 25.56
C ILE A 120 -22.43 10.25 27.02
N GLU A 121 -21.69 9.23 27.47
CA GLU A 121 -21.82 8.66 28.83
C GLU A 121 -21.51 9.69 29.94
N SER A 122 -20.55 10.59 29.74
CA SER A 122 -20.15 11.62 30.70
C SER A 122 -20.42 13.03 30.15
N CYS A 123 -21.57 13.60 30.48
CA CYS A 123 -21.94 14.97 30.12
C CYS A 123 -21.43 15.99 31.17
N SER A 124 -20.18 15.85 31.64
CA SER A 124 -19.54 16.79 32.56
C SER A 124 -18.32 17.44 31.89
N CYS A 125 -18.17 18.75 32.05
CA CYS A 125 -17.01 19.46 31.53
C CYS A 125 -15.75 19.06 32.32
N PRO A 126 -14.64 18.66 31.67
CA PRO A 126 -13.40 18.28 32.36
C PRO A 126 -12.66 19.46 33.02
N THR A 127 -13.13 20.71 32.85
CA THR A 127 -12.46 21.91 33.37
C THR A 127 -13.26 22.65 34.44
N CYS A 128 -14.58 22.77 34.28
CA CYS A 128 -15.45 23.43 35.26
C CYS A 128 -16.42 22.47 35.97
N GLU A 129 -16.41 21.18 35.63
CA GLU A 129 -17.28 20.13 36.19
C GLU A 129 -18.80 20.39 36.06
N GLU A 130 -19.20 21.43 35.31
CA GLU A 130 -20.59 21.72 35.01
C GLU A 130 -21.19 20.70 34.03
N THR A 131 -22.51 20.53 34.12
CA THR A 131 -23.27 19.67 33.20
C THR A 131 -23.34 20.32 31.82
N MET A 132 -22.86 19.58 30.81
CA MET A 132 -22.86 20.05 29.42
C MET A 132 -24.29 20.07 28.88
N LYS A 133 -24.64 21.16 28.19
CA LYS A 133 -25.93 21.31 27.49
C LYS A 133 -25.76 21.00 26.00
N GLU A 134 -26.78 20.43 25.39
CA GLU A 134 -26.82 20.22 23.95
C GLU A 134 -26.89 21.57 23.21
N VAL A 135 -25.93 21.82 22.31
CA VAL A 135 -25.85 23.08 21.54
C VAL A 135 -26.27 22.88 20.09
N SER A 136 -25.87 21.78 19.47
CA SER A 136 -26.18 21.49 18.06
C SER A 136 -26.05 20.00 17.74
N THR A 137 -26.87 19.51 16.81
CA THR A 137 -26.71 18.18 16.22
C THR A 137 -25.88 18.28 14.93
N GLN A 138 -24.94 17.34 14.75
CA GLN A 138 -24.15 17.21 13.52
C GLN A 138 -24.43 15.86 12.87
N LEU A 139 -24.63 15.86 11.54
CA LEU A 139 -24.83 14.64 10.78
C LEU A 139 -23.49 13.90 10.59
N ILE A 140 -23.28 12.83 11.35
CA ILE A 140 -22.06 12.01 11.28
C ILE A 140 -22.13 11.03 10.09
N ARG A 141 -23.26 10.32 9.95
CA ARG A 141 -23.45 9.27 8.95
C ARG A 141 -24.93 9.06 8.62
N GLN A 142 -25.21 8.65 7.39
CA GLN A 142 -26.54 8.23 6.94
C GLN A 142 -26.47 6.80 6.40
N GLU A 143 -27.29 5.91 6.98
CA GLU A 143 -27.30 4.49 6.68
C GLU A 143 -28.70 4.02 6.28
N VAL A 144 -28.74 3.01 5.40
CA VAL A 144 -30.00 2.38 4.99
C VAL A 144 -30.19 1.13 5.82
N LYS A 145 -31.23 1.13 6.66
CA LYS A 145 -31.64 -0.06 7.41
C LYS A 145 -32.70 -0.82 6.64
N PHE A 146 -32.38 -2.02 6.19
CA PHE A 146 -33.35 -2.89 5.54
C PHE A 146 -34.27 -3.53 6.58
N ILE A 147 -35.58 -3.41 6.39
CA ILE A 147 -36.60 -4.08 7.22
C ILE A 147 -37.20 -5.20 6.36
N PRO A 148 -37.03 -6.48 6.73
CA PRO A 148 -37.60 -7.59 5.97
C PRO A 148 -39.14 -7.57 6.00
N ALA A 149 -39.77 -8.20 5.01
CA ALA A 149 -41.22 -8.34 4.96
C ALA A 149 -41.74 -9.15 6.16
N LYS A 150 -42.87 -8.72 6.73
CA LYS A 150 -43.59 -9.44 7.78
C LYS A 150 -44.75 -10.22 7.16
N VAL A 151 -44.95 -11.47 7.58
CA VAL A 151 -46.12 -12.27 7.22
C VAL A 151 -47.06 -12.27 8.42
N GLU A 152 -48.31 -11.85 8.21
CA GLU A 152 -49.36 -11.86 9.23
C GLU A 152 -50.45 -12.83 8.77
N ASN A 153 -50.99 -13.62 9.71
CA ASN A 153 -52.08 -14.55 9.45
C ASN A 153 -53.40 -13.81 9.74
N HIS A 154 -54.30 -13.79 8.76
CA HIS A 154 -55.55 -13.02 8.83
C HIS A 154 -56.71 -13.84 9.40
#